data_AF-A0A1G3A577-F1
#
_entry.id   AF-A0A1G3A577-F1
#
_cell.length_a   1.000
_cell.length_b   1.000
_cell.length_c   1.000
_cell.angle_alpha   90.00
_cell.angle_beta   90.00
_cell.angle_gamma   90.00
#
_symmetry.space_group_name_H-M   'P 1'
#
loop_
_entity.id
_entity.type
_entity.pdbx_description
1 polymer ?
#
loop_
_entity_poly.entity_id
_entity_poly.type
_entity_poly.pdbx_seq_one_letter_code
_entity_poly.pdbx_strand_id
1 'polypeptide(L)'
;MQTAAMTCPVCEVRVEGNFGETFFNRLTPEDQKFLEQYLLAGFSIKTLEQSGSLGYAAIRSRLDRLIASYKKLNEMDAQKKAVLEQLRTNEITVTEAKEKLKRLTGE
;
A
#
# COMPACT_ATOMS: atom_id res chain seq x y z
N MET A 1 8.15 -3.67 9.54
CA MET A 1 8.20 -5.14 9.62
C MET A 1 7.89 -5.64 8.22
N GLN A 2 8.68 -6.57 7.70
CA GLN A 2 8.51 -7.12 6.35
C GLN A 2 8.05 -8.56 6.49
N THR A 3 7.25 -9.03 5.54
CA THR A 3 6.97 -10.47 5.42
C THR A 3 8.31 -11.22 5.32
N ALA A 4 8.55 -12.19 6.21
CA ALA A 4 9.81 -12.95 6.28
C ALA A 4 9.65 -14.42 5.84
N ALA A 5 8.41 -14.94 5.87
CA ALA A 5 8.08 -16.29 5.45
C ALA A 5 6.65 -16.35 4.89
N MET A 6 6.45 -17.22 3.90
CA MET A 6 5.13 -17.60 3.39
C MET A 6 4.99 -19.13 3.41
N THR A 7 3.80 -19.61 3.75
CA THR A 7 3.49 -21.05 3.79
C THR A 7 2.38 -21.34 2.80
N CYS A 8 2.57 -22.32 1.93
CA CYS A 8 1.52 -22.82 1.06
C CYS A 8 0.49 -23.60 1.89
N PRO A 9 -0.81 -23.25 1.85
CA PRO A 9 -1.84 -23.94 2.62
C PRO A 9 -2.21 -25.33 2.07
N VAL A 10 -1.73 -25.69 0.87
CA VAL A 10 -2.09 -26.96 0.18
C VAL A 10 -1.03 -28.05 0.40
N CYS A 11 0.25 -27.68 0.34
CA CYS A 11 1.36 -28.64 0.39
C CYS A 11 2.42 -28.31 1.44
N GLU A 12 2.16 -27.31 2.30
CA GLU A 12 2.99 -26.92 3.44
C GLU A 12 4.41 -26.44 3.11
N VAL A 13 4.76 -26.29 1.83
CA VAL A 13 6.04 -25.68 1.42
C VAL A 13 6.16 -24.29 2.03
N ARG A 14 7.26 -24.08 2.77
CA ARG A 14 7.62 -22.82 3.40
C ARG A 14 8.74 -22.16 2.61
N VAL A 15 8.52 -20.90 2.24
CA VAL A 15 9.50 -20.08 1.53
C VAL A 15 9.91 -18.95 2.47
N GLU A 16 11.20 -18.82 2.72
CA GLU A 16 11.79 -17.76 3.55
C GLU A 16 12.65 -16.83 2.68
N GLY A 17 12.64 -15.54 2.99
CA GLY A 17 13.44 -14.58 2.26
C GLY A 17 12.95 -13.14 2.39
N ASN A 18 13.54 -12.26 1.58
CA ASN A 18 13.18 -10.85 1.52
C ASN A 18 12.05 -10.66 0.50
N PHE A 19 10.82 -10.47 0.98
CA PHE A 19 9.66 -10.27 0.12
C PHE A 19 9.42 -8.80 -0.16
N GLY A 20 9.49 -8.40 -1.42
CA GLY A 20 9.14 -7.03 -1.82
C GLY A 20 7.65 -6.78 -1.56
N GLU A 21 7.34 -5.90 -0.61
CA GLU A 21 5.98 -5.42 -0.43
C GLU A 21 5.69 -4.33 -1.46
N THR A 22 4.65 -4.54 -2.25
CA THR A 22 4.10 -3.48 -3.09
C THR A 22 3.08 -2.68 -2.29
N PHE A 23 2.74 -1.48 -2.76
CA PHE A 23 1.65 -0.71 -2.15
C PHE A 23 0.33 -1.51 -2.08
N PHE A 24 0.08 -2.40 -3.05
CA PHE A 24 -1.14 -3.21 -3.06
C PHE A 24 -1.23 -4.11 -1.84
N ASN A 25 -0.10 -4.53 -1.25
CA ASN A 25 -0.09 -5.32 -0.01
C ASN A 25 -0.59 -4.54 1.22
N ARG A 26 -0.62 -3.20 1.14
CA ARG A 26 -1.12 -2.31 2.20
C ARG A 26 -2.60 -1.96 2.05
N LEU A 27 -3.23 -2.34 0.94
CA LEU A 27 -4.66 -2.16 0.73
C LEU A 27 -5.46 -3.19 1.55
N THR A 28 -6.69 -2.82 1.90
CA THR A 28 -7.62 -3.77 2.50
C THR A 28 -7.96 -4.88 1.50
N PRO A 29 -8.33 -6.10 1.96
CA PRO A 29 -8.77 -7.17 1.07
C PRO A 29 -9.92 -6.76 0.15
N GLU A 30 -10.82 -5.91 0.64
CA GLU A 30 -11.96 -5.38 -0.11
C GLU A 30 -11.52 -4.46 -1.25
N ASP A 31 -10.49 -3.65 -1.03
CA ASP A 31 -9.94 -2.75 -2.04
C ASP A 31 -9.08 -3.49 -3.07
N GLN A 32 -8.34 -4.51 -2.65
CA GLN A 32 -7.65 -5.42 -3.57
C GLN A 32 -8.64 -6.10 -4.52
N LYS A 33 -9.72 -6.67 -3.98
CA LYS A 33 -10.78 -7.30 -4.78
C LYS A 33 -11.46 -6.31 -5.73
N PHE A 34 -11.72 -5.09 -5.27
CA PHE A 34 -12.30 -4.06 -6.13
C PHE A 34 -11.38 -3.68 -7.29
N LEU A 35 -10.07 -3.56 -7.06
CA LEU A 35 -9.09 -3.29 -8.11
C LEU A 35 -8.95 -4.46 -9.08
N GLU A 36 -9.03 -5.70 -8.61
CA GLU A 36 -9.06 -6.89 -9.45
C GLU A 36 -10.29 -6.88 -10.37
N GLN A 37 -11.48 -6.58 -9.85
CA GLN A 37 -12.69 -6.43 -10.65
C GLN A 37 -12.56 -5.31 -11.69
N TYR A 38 -11.95 -4.18 -11.30
CA TYR A 38 -11.71 -3.06 -12.21
C TYR A 38 -10.73 -3.42 -13.33
N LEU A 39 -9.69 -4.21 -13.02
CA LEU A 39 -8.76 -4.77 -14.01
C LEU A 39 -9.48 -5.70 -14.98
N LEU A 40 -10.31 -6.63 -14.48
CA LEU A 40 -11.10 -7.55 -15.31
C LEU A 40 -12.13 -6.83 -16.19
N ALA A 41 -12.61 -5.67 -15.74
CA ALA A 41 -13.44 -4.76 -16.52
C ALA A 41 -12.65 -3.92 -17.55
N GLY A 42 -11.36 -4.20 -17.76
CA GLY A 42 -10.50 -3.46 -18.69
C GLY A 42 -10.27 -2.01 -18.27
N PHE A 43 -10.30 -1.74 -16.96
CA PHE A 43 -10.27 -0.39 -16.39
C PHE A 43 -11.39 0.53 -16.90
N SER A 44 -12.53 -0.05 -17.29
CA SER A 44 -13.71 0.69 -17.70
C SER A 44 -14.70 0.78 -16.54
N ILE A 45 -14.93 2.01 -16.03
CA ILE A 45 -15.93 2.26 -14.97
C ILE A 45 -17.31 1.81 -15.43
N LYS A 46 -17.66 2.04 -16.71
CA LYS A 46 -18.95 1.64 -17.28
C LYS A 46 -19.12 0.11 -17.28
N THR A 47 -18.07 -0.63 -17.62
CA THR A 47 -18.10 -2.10 -17.61
C THR A 47 -18.14 -2.66 -16.19
N LEU A 48 -17.45 -2.01 -15.26
CA LEU A 48 -17.48 -2.37 -13.85
C LEU A 48 -18.86 -2.10 -13.21
N GLU A 49 -19.51 -1.00 -13.59
CA GLU A 49 -20.88 -0.69 -13.18
C GLU A 49 -21.88 -1.76 -13.64
N GLN A 50 -21.75 -2.25 -14.88
CA GLN A 50 -22.63 -3.29 -15.43
C GLN A 50 -22.51 -4.65 -14.72
N SER A 51 -21.36 -4.93 -14.11
CA SER A 51 -21.07 -6.20 -13.44
C SER A 51 -21.21 -6.14 -11.91
N GLY A 52 -21.55 -4.96 -11.37
CA GLY A 52 -21.57 -4.68 -9.93
C GLY A 52 -22.87 -4.05 -9.44
N SER A 53 -22.91 -3.77 -8.14
CA SER A 53 -24.04 -3.11 -7.46
C SER A 53 -23.82 -1.61 -7.22
N LEU A 54 -22.64 -1.10 -7.55
CA LEU A 54 -22.28 0.31 -7.37
C LEU A 54 -22.57 1.09 -8.64
N GLY A 55 -23.25 2.23 -8.51
CA GLY A 55 -23.37 3.19 -9.59
C GLY A 55 -22.05 3.90 -9.90
N TYR A 56 -21.95 4.49 -11.08
CA TYR A 56 -20.78 5.19 -11.60
C TYR A 56 -20.13 6.14 -10.59
N ALA A 57 -20.92 6.98 -9.92
CA ALA A 57 -20.42 7.96 -8.95
C ALA A 57 -19.74 7.30 -7.74
N ALA A 58 -20.29 6.19 -7.24
CA ALA A 58 -19.72 5.46 -6.12
C ALA A 58 -18.42 4.75 -6.52
N ILE A 59 -18.37 4.14 -7.71
CA ILE A 59 -17.15 3.54 -8.28
C ILE A 59 -16.06 4.60 -8.41
N ARG A 60 -16.40 5.76 -8.99
CA ARG A 60 -15.45 6.85 -9.18
C ARG A 60 -14.90 7.38 -7.86
N SER A 61 -15.77 7.66 -6.90
CA SER A 61 -15.36 8.11 -5.56
C SER A 61 -14.45 7.10 -4.86
N ARG A 62 -14.73 5.80 -5.03
CA ARG A 62 -13.87 4.74 -4.48
C ARG A 62 -12.49 4.73 -5.14
N LEU A 63 -12.42 4.83 -6.46
CA LEU A 63 -11.14 4.94 -7.19
C LEU A 63 -10.34 6.16 -6.76
N ASP A 64 -10.98 7.33 -6.67
CA ASP A 64 -10.31 8.57 -6.27
C ASP A 64 -9.76 8.48 -4.84
N ARG A 65 -10.50 7.85 -3.90
CA ARG A 65 -9.98 7.54 -2.55
C ARG A 65 -8.76 6.62 -2.59
N LEU A 66 -8.81 5.54 -3.38
CA LEU A 66 -7.67 4.61 -3.50
C LEU A 66 -6.43 5.29 -4.06
N ILE A 67 -6.59 6.13 -5.08
CA ILE A 67 -5.51 6.91 -5.67
C ILE A 67 -4.93 7.89 -4.65
N ALA A 68 -5.77 8.58 -3.88
CA ALA A 68 -5.32 9.51 -2.84
C ALA A 68 -4.53 8.78 -1.75
N SER A 69 -5.03 7.64 -1.27
CA SER A 69 -4.33 6.78 -0.30
C SER A 69 -2.99 6.29 -0.84
N TYR A 70 -2.93 5.93 -2.13
CA TYR A 70 -1.68 5.57 -2.81
C TYR A 70 -0.65 6.68 -2.74
N LYS A 71 -1.03 7.87 -3.19
CA LYS A 71 -0.12 9.03 -3.23
C LYS A 71 0.39 9.37 -1.83
N LYS A 72 -0.49 9.37 -0.82
CA LYS A 72 -0.12 9.68 0.55
C LYS A 72 0.89 8.69 1.13
N LEU A 73 0.66 7.38 0.96
CA LEU A 73 1.61 6.38 1.48
C LEU A 73 2.95 6.42 0.72
N ASN A 74 2.93 6.68 -0.59
CA ASN A 74 4.17 6.82 -1.36
C ASN A 74 4.99 8.03 -0.90
N GLU A 75 4.33 9.15 -0.62
CA GLU A 75 4.97 10.34 -0.05
C GLU A 75 5.54 10.06 1.35
N MET A 76 4.78 9.40 2.22
CA MET A 76 5.24 8.99 3.55
C MET A 76 6.48 8.08 3.48
N ASP A 77 6.52 7.11 2.57
CA ASP A 77 7.67 6.22 2.40
C ASP A 77 8.90 6.98 1.89
N ALA A 78 8.72 7.93 0.96
CA ALA A 78 9.78 8.82 0.51
C ALA A 78 10.34 9.68 1.65
N GLN A 79 9.45 10.24 2.48
CA GLN A 79 9.85 11.04 3.66
C GLN A 79 10.59 10.18 4.70
N LYS A 80 10.10 8.96 5.00
CA LYS A 80 10.79 8.02 5.89
C LYS A 80 12.18 7.68 5.37
N LYS A 81 12.30 7.38 4.07
CA LYS A 81 13.60 7.09 3.44
C LYS A 81 14.55 8.27 3.56
N ALA A 82 14.08 9.50 3.36
CA ALA A 82 14.89 10.70 3.53
C ALA A 82 15.41 10.85 4.96
N VAL A 83 14.57 10.62 5.98
CA VAL A 83 15.01 10.66 7.39
C VAL A 83 16.08 9.60 7.68
N LEU A 84 15.92 8.39 7.14
CA LEU A 84 16.90 7.31 7.31
C LEU A 84 18.24 7.64 6.62
N GLU A 85 18.21 8.28 5.45
CA GLU A 85 19.44 8.75 4.81
C GLU A 85 20.14 9.84 5.61
N GLN A 86 19.41 10.82 6.16
CA GLN A 86 19.98 11.84 7.05
C GLN A 86 20.65 11.24 8.29
N LEU A 87 20.05 10.17 8.85
CA LEU A 87 20.65 9.44 9.96
C LEU A 87 21.91 8.70 9.50
N ARG A 88 21.90 8.09 8.31
CA ARG A 88 23.05 7.37 7.73
C ARG A 88 24.22 8.31 7.44
N THR A 89 23.96 9.56 7.05
CA THR A 89 24.99 10.59 6.81
C THR A 89 25.41 11.35 8.07
N ASN A 90 24.91 10.97 9.24
CA ASN A 90 25.12 11.66 10.53
C ASN A 90 24.67 13.15 10.53
N GLU A 91 23.75 13.54 9.65
CA GLU A 91 23.15 14.89 9.65
C GLU A 91 22.16 15.09 10.80
N ILE A 92 21.59 14.00 11.31
CA ILE A 92 20.69 13.99 12.47
C ILE A 92 21.08 12.86 13.41
N THR A 93 20.74 13.03 14.68
CA THR A 93 20.92 12.00 15.72
C THR A 93 19.81 10.94 15.66
N VAL A 94 20.06 9.78 16.30
CA VAL A 94 19.05 8.71 16.46
C VAL A 94 17.78 9.23 17.13
N THR A 95 17.92 10.11 18.13
CA THR A 95 16.80 10.70 18.85
C THR A 95 15.95 11.59 17.94
N GLU A 96 16.60 12.45 17.14
CA GLU A 96 15.91 13.31 16.17
C GLU A 96 15.24 12.50 15.06
N ALA A 97 15.90 11.46 14.55
CA ALA A 97 15.31 10.55 13.58
C ALA A 97 14.05 9.86 14.13
N LYS A 98 14.09 9.39 15.38
CA LYS A 98 12.94 8.76 16.05
C LYS A 98 11.76 9.73 16.18
N GLU A 99 12.00 10.97 16.58
CA GLU A 99 10.97 12.01 16.68
C GLU A 99 10.35 12.35 15.32
N LYS A 100 11.19 12.51 14.27
CA LYS A 100 10.69 12.75 12.90
C LYS A 100 9.84 11.59 12.39
N LEU A 101 10.26 10.35 12.63
CA LEU A 101 9.53 9.16 12.19
C LEU A 101 8.18 9.00 12.90
N LYS A 102 8.10 9.28 14.21
CA LYS A 102 6.84 9.27 14.96
C LYS A 102 5.80 10.25 14.42
N ARG A 103 6.23 11.49 14.15
CA ARG A 103 5.37 12.52 13.54
C ARG A 103 4.82 12.11 12.18
N LEU A 104 5.58 11.33 11.40
CA LEU A 104 5.16 10.81 10.10
C LEU A 104 4.13 9.67 10.22
N THR A 105 4.20 8.85 11.27
CA THR A 105 3.26 7.75 11.51
C THR A 105 2.01 8.17 12.29
N GLY A 106 1.98 9.38 12.85
CA GLY A 106 0.85 9.87 13.64
C GLY A 106 0.81 9.31 15.06
N GLU A 107 1.97 8.87 15.57
CA GLU A 107 2.18 8.34 16.94
C GLU A 107 2.92 9.33 17.84
#